data_AF-A0A3B8R5U8-F1
#
_entry.id   AF-A0A3B8R5U8-F1
#
_cell.length_a   1.000
_cell.length_b   1.000
_cell.length_c   1.000
_cell.angle_alpha   90.00
_cell.angle_beta   90.00
_cell.angle_gamma   90.00
#
_symmetry.space_group_name_H-M   'P 1'
#
loop_
_entity.id
_entity.type
_entity.pdbx_description
1 polymer ?
#
loop_
_entity_poly.entity_id
_entity_poly.type
_entity_poly.pdbx_seq_one_letter_code
_entity_poly.pdbx_strand_id
1 'polypeptide(L)' 'VRPKPPLPAIHGLWQQPTVINNVLTLATVPIVLAKGAAYYADFGVGRSRGTLPVQLAGNLKQA' A
#
# COMPACT_ATOMS: atom_id res chain seq x y z
N VAL A 1 -0.96 -21.83 -4.85
CA VAL A 1 -0.11 -21.20 -3.81
C VAL A 1 1.33 -21.61 -4.09
N ARG A 2 2.26 -20.67 -4.34
CA ARG A 2 3.70 -21.00 -4.49
C ARG A 2 4.31 -21.14 -3.09
N PRO A 3 5.09 -22.19 -2.79
CA PRO A 3 5.82 -22.28 -1.53
C PRO A 3 6.78 -21.09 -1.41
N LYS A 4 6.78 -20.44 -0.24
CA LYS A 4 7.85 -19.52 0.16
C LYS A 4 8.76 -20.36 1.05
N PRO A 5 10.02 -20.65 0.72
CA PRO A 5 10.99 -19.87 -0.07
C PRO A 5 11.20 -20.35 -1.54
N PRO A 6 11.84 -19.53 -2.41
CA PRO A 6 12.36 -18.19 -2.17
C PRO A 6 11.27 -17.11 -2.18
N LEU A 7 11.50 -16.01 -1.44
CA LEU A 7 10.60 -14.86 -1.45
C LEU A 7 10.65 -14.16 -2.82
N PRO A 8 9.53 -13.59 -3.32
CA PRO A 8 9.50 -12.89 -4.61
C PRO A 8 10.50 -11.73 -4.70
N ALA A 9 10.80 -11.09 -3.58
CA ALA A 9 11.81 -10.03 -3.49
C ALA A 9 13.22 -10.51 -3.87
N ILE A 10 13.48 -11.82 -3.84
CA ILE A 10 14.74 -12.45 -4.24
C ILE A 10 14.58 -13.10 -5.62
N HIS A 11 13.55 -13.95 -5.80
CA HIS A 11 13.23 -14.60 -7.08
C HIS A 11 11.72 -14.54 -7.37
N GLY A 12 11.33 -13.53 -8.14
CA GLY A 12 9.96 -13.21 -8.49
C GLY A 12 9.63 -13.43 -9.96
N LEU A 13 9.06 -12.41 -10.61
CA LEU A 13 8.63 -12.45 -12.01
C LEU A 13 9.83 -12.74 -12.93
N TRP A 14 9.69 -13.73 -13.82
CA TRP A 14 10.76 -14.16 -14.73
C TRP A 14 12.09 -14.49 -14.02
N GLN A 15 12.02 -15.03 -12.80
CA GLN A 15 13.18 -15.32 -11.94
C GLN A 15 13.98 -14.08 -11.49
N GLN A 16 13.48 -12.88 -11.75
CA GLN A 16 14.10 -11.63 -11.33
C GLN A 16 13.55 -11.16 -9.96
N PRO A 17 14.35 -10.47 -9.14
CA PRO A 17 13.87 -9.82 -7.92
C PRO A 17 12.63 -8.96 -8.19
N THR A 18 11.53 -9.18 -7.45
CA THR A 18 10.26 -8.47 -7.67
C THR A 18 9.60 -8.09 -6.36
N VAL A 19 9.30 -6.81 -6.20
CA VAL A 19 8.49 -6.29 -5.08
C VAL A 19 7.08 -6.00 -5.59
N ILE A 20 6.08 -6.59 -4.93
CA ILE A 20 4.67 -6.39 -5.26
C ILE A 20 4.10 -5.42 -4.23
N ASN A 21 3.60 -4.28 -4.70
CA ASN A 21 2.91 -3.29 -3.88
C ASN A 21 1.46 -3.18 -4.32
N ASN A 22 0.54 -2.89 -3.39
CA ASN A 22 -0.81 -2.50 -3.76
C ASN A 22 -0.77 -1.15 -4.47
N VAL A 23 -1.70 -0.91 -5.41
CA VAL A 23 -1.83 0.37 -6.11
C VAL A 23 -1.94 1.54 -5.13
N LEU A 24 -2.69 1.37 -4.03
CA LEU A 24 -2.82 2.38 -2.99
C LEU A 24 -1.47 2.76 -2.37
N THR A 25 -0.59 1.79 -2.13
CA THR A 25 0.75 2.06 -1.61
C THR A 25 1.55 2.91 -2.60
N LEU A 26 1.50 2.60 -3.89
CA LEU A 26 2.22 3.37 -4.90
C LEU A 26 1.60 4.77 -5.11
N ALA A 27 0.27 4.89 -4.97
CA ALA A 27 -0.44 6.16 -5.10
C ALA A 27 -0.13 7.15 -3.96
N THR A 28 0.31 6.68 -2.80
CA THR A 28 0.69 7.57 -1.68
C THR A 28 2.13 8.09 -1.79
N VAL A 29 3.02 7.38 -2.51
CA VAL A 29 4.43 7.75 -2.68
C VAL A 29 4.61 9.18 -3.23
N PRO A 30 3.91 9.63 -4.29
CA PRO A 30 4.04 10.99 -4.79
C PRO A 30 3.69 12.06 -3.75
N ILE A 31 2.68 11.83 -2.92
CA ILE A 31 2.27 12.76 -1.85
C ILE A 31 3.35 12.84 -0.76
N VAL A 32 3.88 11.68 -0.35
CA VAL A 32 4.98 11.61 0.63
C VAL A 32 6.23 12.33 0.10
N LEU A 33 6.58 12.15 -1.17
CA LEU A 33 7.74 12.80 -1.79
C LEU A 33 7.54 14.31 -1.95
N ALA A 34 6.33 14.75 -2.34
CA ALA A 34 6.05 16.15 -2.59
C ALA A 34 5.86 16.99 -1.31
N LYS A 35 5.26 16.40 -0.26
CA LYS A 35 4.90 17.12 0.98
C LYS A 35 5.73 16.72 2.19
N GLY A 36 6.59 15.71 2.05
CA GLY A 36 7.41 15.15 3.12
C GLY A 36 6.71 14.06 3.94
N ALA A 37 7.51 13.20 4.54
CA ALA A 37 7.02 12.06 5.34
C ALA A 37 6.25 12.50 6.59
N ALA A 38 6.65 13.60 7.25
CA ALA A 38 5.96 14.13 8.42
C ALA A 38 4.51 14.52 8.09
N TYR A 39 4.30 15.25 6.97
CA TYR A 39 2.96 15.63 6.51
C TYR A 39 2.04 14.41 6.37
N TYR A 40 2.51 13.34 5.73
CA TYR A 40 1.70 12.13 5.55
C TYR A 40 1.52 11.37 6.87
N ALA A 41 2.52 11.38 7.75
CA ALA A 41 2.49 10.72 9.05
C ALA A 41 1.59 11.42 10.08
N ASP A 42 1.29 12.70 9.91
CA ASP A 42 0.37 13.41 10.81
C ASP A 42 -1.09 12.96 10.65
N PHE A 43 -1.41 12.22 9.58
CA PHE A 43 -2.68 11.51 9.45
C PHE A 43 -2.62 10.11 10.09
N GLY A 44 -3.76 9.64 10.61
CA GLY A 44 -3.89 8.32 11.23
C GLY A 44 -3.59 8.33 12.72
N VAL A 45 -3.33 7.16 13.31
CA VAL A 45 -3.14 6.98 14.75
C VAL A 45 -2.04 5.97 15.05
N GLY A 46 -1.16 6.32 16.00
CA GLY A 46 -0.13 5.41 16.51
C GLY A 46 0.87 4.97 15.45
N ARG A 47 0.87 3.67 15.10
CA ARG A 47 1.71 3.09 14.05
C ARG A 47 1.05 3.07 12.67
N SER A 48 -0.26 3.33 12.60
CA SER A 48 -1.03 3.38 11.36
C SER A 48 -1.07 4.82 10.86
N ARG A 49 -0.19 5.13 9.91
CA ARG A 49 0.06 6.49 9.41
C ARG A 49 -0.52 6.68 8.01
N GLY A 50 -0.98 7.90 7.72
CA GLY A 50 -1.53 8.26 6.42
C GLY A 50 -3.03 8.11 6.31
N THR A 51 -3.51 8.16 5.07
CA THR A 51 -4.92 8.07 4.71
C THR A 51 -5.23 6.76 3.99
N LEU A 52 -6.41 6.20 4.21
CA LEU A 52 -6.88 4.99 3.54
C LEU A 52 -8.22 5.28 2.84
N PRO A 53 -8.37 5.06 1.52
CA PRO A 53 -9.67 5.04 0.89
C PRO A 53 -10.44 3.82 1.41
N VAL A 54 -11.69 4.05 1.78
CA VAL A 54 -12.60 3.01 2.26
C VAL A 54 -13.68 2.82 1.21
N GLN A 55 -13.83 1.59 0.73
CA GLN A 55 -14.95 1.23 -0.13
C GLN A 55 -16.13 0.81 0.75
N LEU A 56 -17.21 1.60 0.73
CA LEU A 56 -18.48 1.21 1.32
C LEU A 56 -19.24 0.37 0.28
N ALA A 57 -19.76 -0.78 0.69
CA ALA A 57 -20.51 -1.69 -0.19
C ALA A 57 -21.64 -2.38 0.58
N GLY A 58 -22.65 -2.86 -0.14
CA GLY A 58 -23.83 -3.55 0.43
C GLY A 58 -25.09 -2.69 0.41
N ASN A 59 -26.02 -2.96 1.33
CA ASN A 59 -27.26 -2.18 1.45
C ASN A 59 -27.00 -0.88 2.21
N LEU A 60 -26.61 0.16 1.47
CA LEU A 60 -26.32 1.48 2.02
C LEU A 60 -27.55 2.37 1.86
N LYS A 61 -27.87 3.16 2.89
CA LYS A 61 -28.93 4.17 2.84
C LYS A 61 -28.63 5.26 1.80
N GLN A 62 -27.35 5.55 1.58
CA GLN A 62 -26.83 6.48 0.59
C GLN A 62 -25.83 5.69 -0.27
N ALA A 63 -26.34 5.11 -1.36
CA ALA A 63 -25.55 4.38 -2.36
C ALA A 63 -25.35 5.25 -3.60
#